data_AF-A0A4Q1RSQ6-F1
#
_entry.id   AF-A0A4Q1RSQ6-F1
#
_cell.length_a   1.000
_cell.length_b   1.000
_cell.length_c   1.000
_cell.angle_alpha   90.00
_cell.angle_beta   90.00
_cell.angle_gamma   90.00
#
_symmetry.space_group_name_H-M   'P 1'
#
loop_
_entity.id
_entity.type
_entity.pdbx_description
1 polymer ?
#
loop_
_entity_poly.entity_id
_entity_poly.type
_entity_poly.pdbx_seq_one_letter_code
_entity_poly.pdbx_strand_id
1 'polypeptide(L)' 'MSQPKHQTVRDYITAKKRGDTETTDQIVREVTARFNTRTTDGSEAAELLEATMTTPLGKKTI' A
#
# COMPACT_ATOMS: atom_id res chain seq x y z
N MET A 1 -12.86 -3.44 6.45
CA MET A 1 -11.44 -3.04 6.47
C MET A 1 -11.18 -2.28 7.75
N SER A 2 -10.29 -2.78 8.61
CA SER A 2 -9.71 -1.91 9.64
C SER A 2 -8.90 -0.82 8.96
N GLN A 3 -8.86 0.39 9.52
CA GLN A 3 -7.98 1.43 8.98
C GLN A 3 -6.53 0.97 9.09
N PRO A 4 -5.71 1.10 8.02
CA PRO A 4 -4.29 0.73 8.07
C PRO A 4 -3.57 1.55 9.14
N LYS A 5 -2.63 0.94 9.84
CA LYS A 5 -1.83 1.63 10.86
C LYS A 5 -0.72 2.46 10.22
N HIS A 6 -0.15 1.96 9.11
CA HIS A 6 0.97 2.61 8.43
C HIS A 6 0.50 3.70 7.47
N GLN A 7 1.11 4.88 7.57
CA GLN A 7 0.80 6.01 6.68
C GLN A 7 1.07 5.66 5.21
N THR A 8 2.16 4.94 4.92
CA THR A 8 2.52 4.43 3.60
C THR A 8 1.42 3.57 2.96
N VAL A 9 0.71 2.75 3.75
CA VAL A 9 -0.42 1.95 3.25
C VAL A 9 -1.63 2.83 2.94
N ARG A 10 -1.88 3.88 3.74
CA ARG A 10 -2.93 4.89 3.44
C ARG A 10 -2.62 5.66 2.16
N ASP A 11 -1.35 5.97 1.94
CA ASP A 11 -0.87 6.65 0.73
C ASP A 11 -1.01 5.73 -0.50
N TYR A 12 -0.65 4.44 -0.36
CA TYR A 12 -0.89 3.44 -1.40
C TYR A 12 -2.37 3.34 -1.78
N ILE A 13 -3.28 3.25 -0.80
CA ILE A 13 -4.73 3.21 -1.05
C ILE A 13 -5.19 4.47 -1.78
N THR A 14 -4.66 5.64 -1.41
CA THR A 14 -5.00 6.92 -2.03
C THR A 14 -4.51 6.98 -3.47
N ALA A 15 -3.26 6.61 -3.74
CA ALA A 15 -2.70 6.52 -5.08
C ALA A 15 -3.49 5.52 -5.95
N LYS A 16 -3.81 4.35 -5.41
CA LYS A 16 -4.59 3.33 -6.11
C LYS A 16 -6.00 3.80 -6.46
N LYS A 17 -6.70 4.48 -5.56
CA LYS A 17 -8.01 5.10 -5.85
C LYS A 17 -7.93 6.17 -6.93
N ARG A 18 -6.82 6.92 -6.99
CA ARG A 18 -6.55 7.92 -8.03
C ARG A 18 -6.13 7.32 -9.38
N GLY A 19 -5.80 6.02 -9.42
CA GLY A 19 -5.24 5.37 -10.61
C GLY A 19 -3.77 5.72 -10.84
N ASP A 20 -3.08 6.24 -9.83
CA ASP A 20 -1.68 6.63 -9.89
C ASP A 20 -0.78 5.40 -9.70
N THR A 21 -0.41 4.78 -10.81
CA THR A 21 0.39 3.55 -10.82
C THR A 21 1.86 3.79 -10.44
N GLU A 22 2.40 4.96 -10.76
CA GLU A 22 3.79 5.31 -10.47
C GLU A 22 4.02 5.37 -8.95
N THR A 23 3.14 6.09 -8.24
CA THR A 23 3.21 6.17 -6.78
C THR A 23 2.96 4.81 -6.13
N THR A 24 2.01 4.00 -6.63
CA THR A 24 1.79 2.66 -6.06
C THR A 24 3.00 1.75 -6.23
N ASP A 25 3.67 1.80 -7.38
CA ASP A 25 4.84 0.98 -7.66
C ASP A 25 6.04 1.39 -6.80
N GLN A 26 6.24 2.70 -6.60
CA GLN A 26 7.26 3.21 -5.71
C GLN A 26 7.06 2.70 -4.28
N ILE A 27 5.84 2.84 -3.74
CA ILE A 27 5.54 2.40 -2.36
C ILE A 27 5.76 0.89 -2.20
N VAL A 28 5.31 0.08 -3.17
CA VAL A 28 5.51 -1.37 -3.14
C VAL A 28 7.00 -1.72 -3.11
N ARG A 29 7.83 -1.05 -3.91
CA ARG A 29 9.29 -1.27 -3.94
C ARG A 29 9.92 -0.92 -2.60
N GLU A 30 9.56 0.21 -2.01
CA GLU A 30 10.12 0.68 -0.75
C GLU A 30 9.72 -0.22 0.43
N VAL A 31 8.45 -0.62 0.53
CA VAL A 31 7.97 -1.54 1.57
C VAL A 31 8.63 -2.91 1.41
N THR A 32 8.74 -3.42 0.18
CA THR A 32 9.45 -4.68 -0.10
C THR A 32 10.92 -4.61 0.30
N ALA A 33 11.60 -3.50 -0.01
CA ALA A 33 12.99 -3.31 0.38
C ALA A 33 13.16 -3.35 1.91
N ARG A 34 12.31 -2.63 2.65
CA ARG A 34 12.29 -2.63 4.12
C ARG A 34 11.98 -4.01 4.73
N PHE A 35 11.09 -4.77 4.11
CA PHE A 35 10.78 -6.14 4.53
C PHE A 35 11.98 -7.06 4.33
N ASN A 36 12.61 -7.01 3.15
CA ASN A 36 13.75 -7.86 2.81
C ASN A 36 14.97 -7.59 3.68
N THR A 37 15.20 -6.34 4.08
CA THR A 37 16.28 -5.97 5.01
C THR A 37 15.97 -6.29 6.47
N ARG A 38 14.79 -6.86 6.77
CA ARG A 38 14.28 -7.11 8.14
C ARG A 38 14.34 -5.88 9.05
N THR A 39 14.20 -4.69 8.47
CA THR A 39 14.13 -3.42 9.21
C THR A 39 12.72 -3.10 9.68
N THR A 40 11.78 -4.04 9.53
CA THR A 40 10.39 -3.97 9.99
C THR A 40 9.98 -5.31 10.59
N ASP A 41 8.92 -5.32 11.38
CA ASP A 41 8.28 -6.53 11.89
C ASP A 41 7.40 -7.24 10.84
N GLY A 42 7.33 -6.69 9.62
CA GLY A 42 6.52 -7.21 8.52
C GLY A 42 5.05 -6.81 8.53
N SER A 43 4.58 -6.06 9.54
CA SER A 43 3.19 -5.61 9.62
C SER A 43 2.81 -4.65 8.49
N GLU A 44 3.72 -3.76 8.08
CA GLU A 44 3.54 -2.87 6.94
C GLU A 44 3.32 -3.64 5.63
N ALA A 45 4.09 -4.70 5.40
CA ALA A 45 3.97 -5.53 4.20
C ALA A 45 2.65 -6.33 4.17
N ALA A 46 2.21 -6.83 5.33
CA ALA A 46 0.92 -7.52 5.45
C ALA A 46 -0.26 -6.57 5.17
N GLU A 47 -0.23 -5.36 5.73
CA GLU A 47 -1.25 -4.33 5.46
C GLU A 47 -1.25 -3.91 3.98
N LEU A 48 -0.08 -3.80 3.34
CA LEU A 48 0.03 -3.46 1.92
C LEU A 48 -0.54 -4.56 1.02
N LEU A 49 -0.32 -5.84 1.37
CA LEU A 49 -0.91 -6.98 0.65
C LEU A 49 -2.44 -6.94 0.74
N GLU A 50 -3.00 -6.73 1.94
CA GLU A 50 -4.44 -6.59 2.13
C GLU A 50 -4.99 -5.42 1.29
N ALA A 51 -4.34 -4.25 1.33
CA ALA A 51 -4.73 -3.10 0.53
C ALA A 51 -4.68 -3.39 -0.99
N THR A 52 -3.70 -4.18 -1.43
CA THR A 52 -3.57 -4.62 -2.82
C THR A 52 -4.77 -5.45 -3.25
N MET A 53 -5.24 -6.36 -2.40
CA MET A 53 -6.38 -7.24 -2.72
C MET A 53 -7.74 -6.55 -2.63
N THR A 54 -7.87 -5.54 -1.76
CA THR A 54 -9.19 -4.97 -1.38
C THR A 54 -9.47 -3.62 -2.01
N THR A 55 -8.45 -2.88 -2.45
CA THR A 55 -8.60 -1.58 -3.10
C THR A 55 -8.46 -1.73 -4.61
N PRO A 56 -9.51 -1.52 -5.41
CA PRO A 56 -9.40 -1.53 -6.88
C PRO A 56 -8.72 -0.25 -7.40
N LEU A 57 -8.00 -0.39 -8.52
CA LEU A 57 -7.33 0.72 -9.19
C LEU A 57 -8.36 1.66 -9.86
N GLY A 58 -8.19 2.97 -9.70
CA GLY A 58 -8.96 3.99 -10.39
C GLY A 58 -10.43 4.08 -10.00
N LYS A 59 -10.86 3.42 -8.92
CA LYS A 59 -12.25 3.51 -8.45
C LYS A 59 -12.48 4.87 -7.79
N LYS A 60 -12.94 5.84 -8.59
CA LYS A 60 -13.61 7.04 -8.08
C LYS A 60 -14.84 6.58 -7.32
N THR A 61 -14.88 6.83 -6.01
CA THR A 61 -16.12 6.79 -5.26
C THR A 61 -17.05 7.82 -5.91
N ILE A 62 -18.13 7.33 -6.53
CA ILE A 62 -19.21 8.13 -7.12
C ILE A 62 -19.94 8.87 -6.01
#